data_AF-A0A533BHZ5-F1
#
_entry.id   AF-A0A533BHZ5-F1
#
_cell.length_a   1.000
_cell.length_b   1.000
_cell.length_c   1.000
_cell.angle_alpha   90.00
_cell.angle_beta   90.00
_cell.angle_gamma   90.00
#
_symmetry.space_group_name_H-M   'P 1'
#
loop_
_entity.id
_entity.type
_entity.pdbx_description
1 polymer ?
#
loop_
_entity_poly.entity_id
_entity_poly.type
_entity_poly.pdbx_seq_one_letter_code
_entity_poly.pdbx_strand_id
1 'polypeptide(L)'
;MGSAGQQPLITLALNRSDHLPFRRLLFIGLFGCVFSFPVWADAPPLPSSVWQSVPDQAPAPRKPWVLRDRAITLNPQSLHTLQDAAARPHPPVAIELFDGTRYELDIISTISRINDSAVIRGLLKSTPHGDFTFFINGSVMAATIHVGERLFTIEHVSNGHHRLLELNPATVPPD
;
A
#
# COMPACT_ATOMS: atom_id res chain seq x y z
N MET A 1 -12.62 13.16 -76.76
CA MET A 1 -13.03 14.36 -77.51
C MET A 1 -14.55 14.43 -77.42
N GLY A 2 -15.10 15.43 -76.73
CA GLY A 2 -16.54 15.53 -76.46
C GLY A 2 -16.81 16.28 -75.16
N SER A 3 -16.98 17.59 -75.29
CA SER A 3 -17.27 18.58 -74.25
C SER A 3 -18.77 18.61 -73.91
N ALA A 4 -19.09 19.11 -72.71
CA ALA A 4 -20.31 19.81 -72.26
C ALA A 4 -20.72 19.28 -70.87
N GLY A 5 -20.83 20.06 -69.80
CA GLY A 5 -21.12 21.50 -69.71
C GLY A 5 -22.59 21.71 -69.33
N GLN A 6 -22.80 22.46 -68.24
CA GLN A 6 -24.05 23.11 -67.81
C GLN A 6 -25.16 22.28 -67.13
N GLN A 7 -25.33 22.50 -65.81
CA GLN A 7 -26.65 22.60 -65.16
C GLN A 7 -27.40 23.82 -65.74
N PRO A 8 -28.75 23.90 -65.67
CA PRO A 8 -29.32 24.68 -64.55
C PRO A 8 -30.79 24.39 -64.15
N LEU A 9 -31.12 24.95 -62.98
CA LEU A 9 -32.35 25.68 -62.59
C LEU A 9 -33.72 24.96 -62.40
N ILE A 10 -34.18 25.04 -61.14
CA ILE A 10 -35.46 25.63 -60.66
C ILE A 10 -36.78 25.06 -61.20
N THR A 11 -37.68 24.63 -60.30
CA THR A 11 -39.09 25.12 -60.21
C THR A 11 -39.94 24.35 -59.19
N LEU A 12 -40.38 25.11 -58.18
CA LEU A 12 -41.68 25.18 -57.49
C LEU A 12 -42.36 23.95 -56.85
N ALA A 13 -42.56 24.14 -55.55
CA ALA A 13 -43.67 23.71 -54.69
C ALA A 13 -45.04 23.50 -55.37
N LEU A 14 -45.80 22.49 -54.93
CA LEU A 14 -47.04 22.68 -54.15
C LEU A 14 -47.65 21.33 -53.71
N ASN A 15 -47.81 21.20 -52.40
CA ASN A 15 -49.01 20.76 -51.68
C ASN A 15 -50.01 19.80 -52.38
N ARG A 16 -50.13 18.57 -51.86
CA ARG A 16 -51.42 17.87 -51.78
C ARG A 16 -51.47 17.08 -50.48
N SER A 17 -52.22 17.65 -49.53
CA SER A 17 -52.61 17.06 -48.27
C SER A 17 -53.70 15.99 -48.44
N ASP A 18 -53.92 15.28 -47.34
CA ASP A 18 -55.12 14.51 -46.97
C ASP A 18 -55.10 13.04 -47.47
N HIS A 19 -55.18 11.99 -46.64
CA HIS A 19 -55.88 11.84 -45.36
C HIS A 19 -55.20 10.78 -44.48
N LEU A 20 -54.95 11.10 -43.20
CA LEU A 20 -54.85 10.11 -42.12
C LEU A 20 -56.26 9.88 -41.57
N PRO A 21 -56.60 8.64 -41.16
CA PRO A 21 -56.96 8.55 -39.76
C PRO A 21 -56.52 7.23 -39.08
N PHE A 22 -56.12 7.40 -37.82
CA PHE A 22 -56.46 6.50 -36.72
C PHE A 22 -55.89 5.07 -36.74
N ARG A 23 -54.84 4.83 -35.93
CA ARG A 23 -54.93 3.84 -34.83
C ARG A 23 -53.67 3.84 -33.95
N ARG A 24 -53.93 4.11 -32.66
CA ARG A 24 -53.32 3.50 -31.46
C ARG A 24 -51.97 4.07 -30.94
N LEU A 25 -52.13 5.03 -30.02
CA LEU A 25 -51.61 5.05 -28.63
C LEU A 25 -50.71 3.86 -28.20
N LEU A 26 -49.50 4.15 -27.69
CA LEU A 26 -49.07 4.05 -26.26
C LEU A 26 -47.53 4.29 -26.19
N PHE A 27 -47.00 5.35 -25.53
CA PHE A 27 -46.57 5.49 -24.12
C PHE A 27 -45.02 5.45 -23.92
N ILE A 28 -44.52 6.45 -23.17
CA ILE A 28 -43.32 6.45 -22.28
C ILE A 28 -41.94 6.31 -22.97
N GLY A 29 -40.89 7.07 -22.63
CA GLY A 29 -40.66 8.00 -21.54
C GLY A 29 -39.28 8.64 -21.65
N LEU A 30 -39.18 9.78 -20.99
CA LEU A 30 -38.00 10.61 -20.81
C LEU A 30 -37.10 9.95 -19.76
N PHE A 31 -35.88 9.51 -20.10
CA PHE A 31 -34.87 9.18 -19.10
C PHE A 31 -33.48 9.50 -19.64
N GLY A 32 -32.84 10.49 -19.00
CA GLY A 32 -31.49 10.91 -19.30
C GLY A 32 -30.46 9.92 -18.78
N CYS A 33 -29.29 9.93 -19.42
CA CYS A 33 -28.04 9.51 -18.80
C CYS A 33 -26.96 10.48 -19.26
N VAL A 34 -26.79 11.56 -18.48
CA VAL A 34 -25.47 12.16 -18.34
C VAL A 34 -24.60 11.04 -17.80
N PHE A 35 -23.66 10.55 -18.60
CA PHE A 35 -22.66 9.58 -18.14
C PHE A 35 -21.70 10.32 -17.19
N SER A 36 -22.15 10.54 -15.96
CA SER A 36 -21.26 10.79 -14.84
C SER A 36 -20.58 9.45 -14.56
N PHE A 37 -19.45 9.19 -15.22
CA PHE A 37 -18.54 8.17 -14.71
C PHE A 37 -18.12 8.62 -13.32
N PRO A 38 -18.40 7.86 -12.25
CA PRO A 38 -17.66 8.09 -11.02
C PRO A 38 -16.22 7.75 -11.35
N VAL A 39 -15.37 8.77 -11.46
CA VAL A 39 -13.92 8.57 -11.31
C VAL A 39 -13.76 8.04 -9.89
N TRP A 40 -13.68 6.73 -9.76
CA TRP A 40 -13.15 6.11 -8.56
C TRP A 40 -11.69 6.51 -8.53
N ALA A 41 -11.38 7.56 -7.76
CA ALA A 41 -10.04 7.69 -7.22
C ALA A 41 -9.87 6.49 -6.30
N ASP A 42 -9.15 5.46 -6.75
CA ASP A 42 -8.70 4.38 -5.87
C ASP A 42 -7.99 5.06 -4.70
N ALA A 43 -8.59 4.97 -3.51
CA ALA A 43 -7.95 5.44 -2.30
C ALA A 43 -6.59 4.73 -2.20
N PRO A 44 -5.51 5.43 -1.83
CA PRO A 44 -4.21 4.80 -1.67
C PRO A 44 -4.34 3.56 -0.77
N PRO A 45 -3.74 2.42 -1.16
CA PRO A 45 -3.85 1.20 -0.36
C PRO A 45 -3.35 1.45 1.06
N LEU A 46 -4.10 0.98 2.05
CA LEU A 46 -3.73 1.10 3.46
C LEU A 46 -2.39 0.36 3.70
N PRO A 47 -1.44 0.94 4.45
CA PRO A 47 -0.16 0.31 4.66
C PRO A 47 -0.27 -1.04 5.36
N SER A 48 0.32 -2.09 4.80
CA SER A 48 0.36 -3.41 5.43
C SER A 48 1.34 -3.41 6.60
N SER A 49 0.97 -4.01 7.74
CA SER A 49 1.87 -4.10 8.88
C SER A 49 2.94 -5.16 8.67
N VAL A 50 4.20 -4.88 9.01
CA VAL A 50 5.30 -5.87 8.97
C VAL A 50 5.11 -6.97 10.02
N TRP A 51 4.53 -6.63 11.16
CA TRP A 51 4.23 -7.56 12.24
C TRP A 51 2.95 -7.19 12.98
N GLN A 52 2.46 -8.11 13.80
CA GLN A 52 1.33 -7.92 14.69
C GLN A 52 1.69 -8.37 16.10
N SER A 53 1.05 -7.76 17.10
CA SER A 53 1.22 -8.12 18.50
C SER A 53 0.56 -9.47 18.81
N VAL A 54 1.23 -10.33 19.57
CA VAL A 54 0.64 -11.55 20.11
C VAL A 54 0.03 -11.23 21.48
N PRO A 55 -1.29 -11.43 21.67
CA PRO A 55 -1.92 -11.26 22.98
C PRO A 55 -1.38 -12.26 24.01
N ASP A 56 -1.32 -11.83 25.26
CA ASP A 56 -1.30 -12.72 26.44
C ASP A 56 -0.09 -13.68 26.54
N GLN A 57 1.11 -13.19 26.22
CA GLN A 57 2.35 -13.97 26.37
C GLN A 57 3.00 -13.77 27.75
N ALA A 58 3.41 -14.89 28.37
CA ALA A 58 4.20 -14.88 29.60
C ALA A 58 5.48 -14.03 29.46
N PRO A 59 5.85 -13.23 30.48
CA PRO A 59 7.10 -12.48 30.46
C PRO A 59 8.29 -13.43 30.31
N ALA A 60 9.12 -13.24 29.28
CA ALA A 60 10.39 -13.95 29.21
C ALA A 60 11.41 -13.28 30.15
N PRO A 61 12.47 -13.99 30.57
CA PRO A 61 13.58 -13.38 31.30
C PRO A 61 14.14 -12.19 30.53
N ARG A 62 14.16 -11.00 31.15
CA ARG A 62 14.58 -9.75 30.50
C ARG A 62 16.03 -9.43 30.83
N LYS A 63 16.80 -9.07 29.81
CA LYS A 63 18.14 -8.47 29.97
C LYS A 63 17.99 -7.13 30.71
N PRO A 64 18.96 -6.69 31.53
CA PRO A 64 18.81 -5.51 32.38
C PRO A 64 18.65 -4.19 31.62
N TRP A 65 19.05 -4.15 30.34
CA TRP A 65 18.89 -2.98 29.45
C TRP A 65 17.56 -2.98 28.67
N VAL A 66 16.68 -3.96 28.86
CA VAL A 66 15.37 -4.04 28.18
C VAL A 66 14.32 -3.31 29.03
N LEU A 67 13.76 -2.23 28.48
CA LEU A 67 12.70 -1.45 29.11
C LEU A 67 11.33 -2.11 28.94
N ARG A 68 11.04 -2.57 27.72
CA ARG A 68 9.77 -3.22 27.37
C ARG A 68 10.02 -4.35 26.39
N ASP A 69 9.18 -5.36 26.47
CA ASP A 69 9.17 -6.47 25.52
C ASP A 69 7.74 -6.79 25.09
N ARG A 70 7.59 -7.25 23.85
CA ARG A 70 6.32 -7.73 23.32
C ARG A 70 6.59 -8.80 22.28
N ALA A 71 5.85 -9.90 22.38
CA ALA A 71 5.88 -10.91 21.34
C ALA A 71 5.16 -10.43 20.10
N ILE A 72 5.76 -10.72 18.95
CA ILE A 72 5.24 -10.32 17.65
C ILE A 72 5.23 -11.51 16.70
N THR A 73 4.29 -11.48 15.76
CA THR A 73 4.26 -12.40 14.61
C THR A 73 4.52 -11.59 13.35
N LEU A 74 5.53 -11.99 12.59
CA LEU A 74 5.85 -11.37 11.31
C LEU A 74 4.77 -11.69 10.27
N ASN A 75 4.44 -10.70 9.44
CA ASN A 75 3.52 -10.86 8.32
C ASN A 75 4.30 -11.36 7.09
N PRO A 76 4.06 -12.59 6.61
CA PRO A 76 4.82 -13.16 5.49
C PRO A 76 4.73 -12.35 4.21
N GLN A 77 3.55 -11.76 3.93
CA GLN A 77 3.36 -10.94 2.73
C GLN A 77 4.21 -9.68 2.79
N SER A 78 4.24 -9.00 3.95
CA SER A 78 5.08 -7.82 4.14
C SER A 78 6.56 -8.16 4.04
N LEU A 79 7.01 -9.31 4.55
CA LEU A 79 8.40 -9.76 4.40
C LEU A 79 8.77 -9.95 2.93
N HIS A 80 7.92 -10.63 2.16
CA HIS A 80 8.11 -10.82 0.73
C HIS A 80 8.20 -9.48 -0.02
N THR A 81 7.28 -8.55 0.28
CA THR A 81 7.33 -7.19 -0.29
C THR A 81 8.63 -6.47 0.03
N LEU A 82 9.12 -6.57 1.26
CA LEU A 82 10.37 -5.93 1.69
C LEU A 82 11.61 -6.54 1.02
N GLN A 83 11.62 -7.85 0.78
CA GLN A 83 12.73 -8.58 0.14
C GLN A 83 12.78 -8.40 -1.38
N ASP A 84 11.67 -8.04 -2.02
CA ASP A 84 11.61 -7.82 -3.46
C ASP A 84 12.23 -6.45 -3.82
N ALA A 85 13.53 -6.45 -4.12
CA ALA A 85 14.24 -5.25 -4.53
C ALA A 85 13.78 -4.70 -5.90
N ALA A 86 13.17 -5.54 -6.74
CA ALA A 86 12.77 -5.18 -8.10
C ALA A 86 11.36 -4.55 -8.17
N ALA A 87 10.49 -4.83 -7.20
CA ALA A 87 9.11 -4.32 -7.14
C ALA A 87 8.96 -2.85 -6.72
N ARG A 88 9.91 -1.96 -7.08
CA ARG A 88 9.80 -0.53 -6.76
C ARG A 88 8.86 0.20 -7.75
N PRO A 89 7.95 1.07 -7.28
CA PRO A 89 7.75 1.47 -5.88
C PRO A 89 7.03 0.38 -5.07
N HIS A 90 7.52 0.13 -3.85
CA HIS A 90 6.89 -0.83 -2.95
C HIS A 90 5.47 -0.35 -2.56
N PRO A 91 4.51 -1.28 -2.41
CA PRO A 91 3.27 -0.99 -1.68
C PRO A 91 3.57 -0.36 -0.32
N PRO A 92 2.73 0.52 0.22
CA PRO A 92 2.95 1.11 1.53
C PRO A 92 3.06 0.02 2.61
N VAL A 93 4.14 0.06 3.39
CA VAL A 93 4.39 -0.86 4.50
C VAL A 93 4.58 -0.05 5.76
N ALA A 94 4.05 -0.54 6.88
CA ALA A 94 4.16 0.13 8.17
C ALA A 94 4.58 -0.82 9.29
N ILE A 95 5.12 -0.26 10.34
CA ILE A 95 5.46 -0.95 11.58
C ILE A 95 4.65 -0.38 12.73
N GLU A 96 4.36 -1.21 13.71
CA GLU A 96 3.75 -0.77 14.96
C GLU A 96 4.71 -1.05 16.11
N LEU A 97 5.15 0.01 16.78
CA LEU A 97 5.97 -0.11 17.98
C LEU A 97 5.06 -0.26 19.20
N PHE A 98 5.54 0.11 20.37
CA PHE A 98 4.73 0.07 21.58
C PHE A 98 3.63 1.15 21.57
N ASP A 99 2.60 0.95 22.39
CA ASP A 99 1.46 1.87 22.59
C ASP A 99 0.58 2.09 21.35
N GLY A 100 0.65 1.20 20.35
CA GLY A 100 -0.13 1.29 19.12
C GLY A 100 0.37 2.35 18.14
N THR A 101 1.55 2.93 18.38
CA THR A 101 2.10 3.95 17.49
C THR A 101 2.60 3.31 16.19
N ARG A 102 2.02 3.74 15.08
CA ARG A 102 2.30 3.21 13.73
C ARG A 102 3.20 4.16 12.94
N TYR A 103 4.22 3.60 12.31
CA TYR A 103 5.15 4.33 11.45
C TYR A 103 5.15 3.70 10.06
N GLU A 104 4.88 4.50 9.03
CA GLU A 104 5.06 4.05 7.66
C GLU A 104 6.54 4.09 7.28
N LEU A 105 6.98 3.10 6.52
CA LEU A 105 8.37 2.95 6.11
C LEU A 105 8.62 3.70 4.80
N ASP A 106 9.73 4.42 4.75
CA ASP A 106 10.33 4.94 3.52
C ASP A 106 11.59 4.13 3.19
N ILE A 107 11.47 3.20 2.25
CA ILE A 107 12.52 2.23 1.93
C ILE A 107 13.55 2.86 1.00
N ILE A 108 14.76 3.09 1.51
CA ILE A 108 15.87 3.67 0.74
C ILE A 108 16.59 2.57 -0.03
N SER A 109 16.98 1.49 0.64
CA SER A 109 17.76 0.40 0.03
C SER A 109 17.24 -0.98 0.43
N THR A 110 17.28 -1.89 -0.54
CA THR A 110 17.01 -3.33 -0.36
C THR A 110 18.17 -4.04 -1.03
N ILE A 111 18.97 -4.78 -0.26
CA ILE A 111 20.07 -5.60 -0.76
C ILE A 111 19.68 -7.06 -0.56
N SER A 112 19.11 -7.67 -1.60
CA SER A 112 18.74 -9.08 -1.61
C SER A 112 19.94 -9.95 -1.95
N ARG A 113 20.03 -11.11 -1.32
CA ARG A 113 21.09 -12.12 -1.47
C ARG A 113 20.48 -13.42 -2.01
N ILE A 114 21.35 -14.26 -2.58
CA ILE A 114 20.98 -15.53 -3.24
C ILE A 114 20.26 -16.52 -2.29
N ASN A 115 20.45 -16.37 -0.99
CA ASN A 115 19.96 -17.28 0.06
C ASN A 115 18.69 -16.76 0.75
N ASP A 116 17.78 -16.11 0.02
CA ASP A 116 16.52 -15.55 0.57
C ASP A 116 16.74 -14.59 1.76
N SER A 117 17.92 -13.95 1.76
CA SER A 117 18.30 -12.98 2.78
C SER A 117 18.26 -11.58 2.19
N ALA A 118 17.77 -10.61 2.94
CA ALA A 118 17.78 -9.22 2.53
C ALA A 118 18.17 -8.29 3.67
N VAL A 119 18.92 -7.25 3.35
CA VAL A 119 19.12 -6.09 4.23
C VAL A 119 18.30 -4.94 3.67
N ILE A 120 17.36 -4.45 4.47
CA ILE A 120 16.50 -3.32 4.12
C ILE A 120 16.84 -2.15 5.03
N ARG A 121 17.04 -0.98 4.46
CA ARG A 121 17.30 0.25 5.21
C ARG A 121 16.39 1.36 4.73
N GLY A 122 16.01 2.23 5.66
CA GLY A 122 15.12 3.32 5.34
C GLY A 122 14.89 4.26 6.51
N LEU A 123 13.92 5.15 6.29
CA LEU A 123 13.47 6.13 7.26
C LEU A 123 12.04 5.83 7.68
N LEU A 124 11.63 6.37 8.83
CA LEU A 124 10.24 6.37 9.25
C LEU A 124 9.58 7.65 8.75
N LYS A 125 8.53 7.52 7.94
CA LYS A 125 7.79 8.68 7.42
C LYS A 125 7.28 9.53 8.58
N SER A 126 7.26 10.85 8.38
CA SER A 126 6.80 11.83 9.36
C SER A 126 7.58 11.85 10.69
N THR A 127 8.76 11.21 10.75
CA THR A 127 9.65 11.23 11.91
C THR A 127 11.04 11.75 11.48
N PRO A 128 11.40 13.01 11.79
CA PRO A 128 12.64 13.63 11.31
C PRO A 128 13.94 12.91 11.72
N HIS A 129 13.88 12.09 12.77
CA HIS A 129 15.00 11.31 13.31
C HIS A 129 14.62 9.85 13.49
N GLY A 130 13.87 9.30 12.53
CA GLY A 130 13.46 7.90 12.53
C GLY A 130 14.14 7.14 11.41
N ASP A 131 14.91 6.12 11.75
CA ASP A 131 15.52 5.21 10.80
C ASP A 131 15.33 3.74 11.22
N PHE A 132 15.51 2.85 10.25
CA PHE A 132 15.47 1.43 10.51
C PHE A 132 16.47 0.66 9.64
N THR A 133 16.91 -0.46 10.17
CA THR A 133 17.61 -1.51 9.43
C THR A 133 16.98 -2.85 9.76
N PHE A 134 16.50 -3.55 8.74
CA PHE A 134 15.99 -4.91 8.85
C PHE A 134 16.96 -5.88 8.19
N PHE A 135 17.23 -6.97 8.89
CA PHE A 135 17.86 -8.16 8.35
C PHE A 135 16.81 -9.26 8.30
N ILE A 136 16.45 -9.71 7.11
CA ILE A 136 15.47 -10.77 6.88
C ILE A 136 16.20 -11.97 6.30
N ASN A 137 15.91 -13.17 6.78
CA ASN A 137 16.34 -14.44 6.22
C ASN A 137 15.16 -15.42 6.24
N GLY A 138 14.52 -15.61 5.08
CA GLY A 138 13.22 -16.29 5.00
C GLY A 138 12.18 -15.69 5.93
N SER A 139 11.64 -16.50 6.84
CA SER A 139 10.63 -16.06 7.82
C SER A 139 11.22 -15.48 9.12
N VAL A 140 12.53 -15.30 9.20
CA VAL A 140 13.21 -14.79 10.40
C VAL A 140 13.69 -13.37 10.15
N MET A 141 13.41 -12.47 11.10
CA MET A 141 13.87 -11.09 11.08
C MET A 141 14.68 -10.75 12.34
N ALA A 142 15.75 -9.99 12.14
CA ALA A 142 16.34 -9.13 13.15
C ALA A 142 16.21 -7.69 12.70
N ALA A 143 15.98 -6.76 13.63
CA ALA A 143 15.80 -5.35 13.28
C ALA A 143 16.42 -4.44 14.32
N THR A 144 16.85 -3.26 13.86
CA THR A 144 17.17 -2.09 14.68
C THR A 144 16.36 -0.92 14.16
N ILE A 145 15.68 -0.22 15.06
CA ILE A 145 14.80 0.91 14.73
C ILE A 145 15.10 2.04 15.72
N HIS A 146 15.36 3.23 15.21
CA HIS A 146 15.53 4.44 16.00
C HIS A 146 14.31 5.34 15.84
N VAL A 147 13.87 5.96 16.94
CA VAL A 147 12.83 6.98 16.96
C VAL A 147 13.24 8.08 17.93
N GLY A 148 13.92 9.12 17.43
CA GLY A 148 14.58 10.09 18.32
C GLY A 148 15.61 9.37 19.20
N GLU A 149 15.49 9.52 20.52
CA GLU A 149 16.40 8.89 21.49
C GLU A 149 16.03 7.44 21.85
N ARG A 150 14.96 6.89 21.27
CA ARG A 150 14.46 5.55 21.60
C ARG A 150 15.05 4.52 20.64
N LEU A 151 15.55 3.43 21.20
CA LEU A 151 16.10 2.29 20.47
C LEU A 151 15.18 1.09 20.62
N PHE A 152 14.79 0.52 19.49
CA PHE A 152 14.03 -0.72 19.43
C PHE A 152 14.78 -1.78 18.63
N THR A 153 14.64 -3.02 19.07
CA THR A 153 15.16 -4.16 18.31
C THR A 153 14.11 -5.24 18.15
N ILE A 154 14.23 -6.00 17.06
CA ILE A 154 13.54 -7.28 16.92
C ILE A 154 14.58 -8.37 17.02
N GLU A 155 14.35 -9.30 17.92
CA GLU A 155 15.14 -10.53 18.02
C GLU A 155 14.29 -11.76 17.71
N HIS A 156 14.91 -12.72 17.06
CA HIS A 156 14.35 -14.05 16.86
C HIS A 156 14.45 -14.83 18.17
N VAL A 157 13.32 -15.42 18.56
CA VAL A 157 13.19 -16.40 19.63
C VAL A 157 12.99 -17.76 18.97
N SER A 158 13.34 -18.83 19.67
CA SER A 158 13.23 -20.19 19.14
C SER A 158 11.87 -20.47 18.48
N ASN A 159 11.87 -21.38 17.49
CA ASN A 159 10.67 -21.81 16.76
C ASN A 159 10.00 -20.74 15.89
N GLY A 160 10.74 -19.73 15.42
CA GLY A 160 10.20 -18.74 14.48
C GLY A 160 9.37 -17.64 15.15
N HIS A 161 9.41 -17.58 16.48
CA HIS A 161 8.82 -16.48 17.23
C HIS A 161 9.74 -15.26 17.21
N HIS A 162 9.19 -14.07 17.36
CA HIS A 162 9.96 -12.84 17.44
C HIS A 162 9.51 -12.01 18.61
N ARG A 163 10.43 -11.19 19.14
CA ARG A 163 10.11 -10.21 20.16
C ARG A 163 10.58 -8.85 19.71
N LEU A 164 9.68 -7.88 19.84
CA LEU A 164 10.01 -6.47 19.79
C LEU A 164 10.45 -6.04 21.19
N LEU A 165 11.61 -5.41 21.28
CA LEU A 165 12.19 -4.89 22.50
C LEU A 165 12.35 -3.37 22.39
N GLU A 166 12.07 -2.66 23.47
CA GLU A 166 12.54 -1.29 23.67
C GLU A 166 13.73 -1.34 24.64
N LEU A 167 14.85 -0.75 24.23
CA LEU A 167 16.11 -0.81 24.97
C LEU A 167 16.43 0.56 25.59
N ASN A 168 17.13 0.55 26.73
CA ASN A 168 17.74 1.76 27.28
C ASN A 168 19.15 1.93 26.67
N PRO A 169 19.35 2.86 25.72
CA PRO A 169 20.60 3.00 24.97
C PRO A 169 21.80 3.32 25.87
N ALA A 170 21.59 3.95 27.04
CA ALA A 170 22.67 4.24 27.99
C ALA A 170 23.23 3.00 28.70
N THR A 171 22.56 1.86 28.60
CA THR A 171 22.90 0.63 29.33
C THR A 171 23.13 -0.58 28.42
N VAL A 172 22.94 -0.42 27.11
CA VAL A 172 23.23 -1.48 26.14
C VAL A 172 24.75 -1.69 26.09
N PRO A 173 25.24 -2.92 26.28
CA PRO A 173 26.66 -3.23 26.09
C PRO A 173 27.10 -2.92 24.66
N PRO A 174 28.36 -2.51 24.42
CA PRO A 174 28.89 -2.40 23.07
C PRO A 174 28.91 -3.77 22.38
N ASP A 175 28.62 -3.76 21.07
CA ASP A 175 28.65 -4.93 20.17
C ASP A 175 30.08 -5.47 19.93
#